data_AF-A0AAE3CZL9-F1
#
_entry.id   AF-A0AAE3CZL9-F1
#
_cell.length_a   1.000
_cell.length_b   1.000
_cell.length_c   1.000
_cell.angle_alpha   90.00
_cell.angle_beta   90.00
_cell.angle_gamma   90.00
#
_symmetry.space_group_name_H-M   'P 1'
#
loop_
_entity.id
_entity.type
_entity.pdbx_description
1 polymer ?
#
loop_
_entity_poly.entity_id
_entity_poly.type
_entity_poly.pdbx_seq_one_letter_code
_entity_poly.pdbx_strand_id
1 'polypeptide(L)'
;MNVNATPSEDPARAALKKLLGGVAGSNTRMTRDGWRVLYAIGTPAKPVILEQLRSPKWAEYHRGPQARFLAVLLSILNEIDSDQCARELRRLRRSKLHSLHRRTVDLLASVVADRSYCFEKRGVQITISTKLKDPEKIAKMVSRWLHTPDARDLQKLTSIDVMPFHEDLDYLGYYRTEFSKILVTWPSKNIWYRSFFYRLNAETTLYHEIGHHVCGHLEGGQVEEQEKEAKGYASRMLRRAHPLLVALAFAVGVFVMPRKVWGFVRYKLTGKKND
;
A
#
# COMPACT_ATOMS: atom_id res chain seq x y z
N MET A 1 -16.21 -37.57 34.16
CA MET A 1 -16.46 -36.33 33.40
C MET A 1 -15.13 -35.88 32.82
N ASN A 2 -14.98 -35.97 31.50
CA ASN A 2 -13.77 -35.57 30.78
C ASN A 2 -13.80 -34.05 30.58
N VAL A 3 -12.91 -33.32 31.25
CA VAL A 3 -12.65 -31.89 30.98
C VAL A 3 -11.22 -31.77 30.47
N ASN A 4 -10.97 -32.31 29.27
CA ASN A 4 -9.84 -31.89 28.46
C ASN A 4 -10.25 -30.59 27.77
N ALA A 5 -10.31 -29.50 28.53
CA ALA A 5 -10.26 -28.17 27.94
C ALA A 5 -8.85 -28.01 27.38
N THR A 6 -8.69 -28.13 26.07
CA THR A 6 -7.49 -27.66 25.38
C THR A 6 -7.24 -26.21 25.83
N PRO A 7 -6.04 -25.85 26.29
CA PRO A 7 -5.75 -24.48 26.67
C PRO A 7 -6.07 -23.61 25.46
N SER A 8 -6.95 -22.62 25.62
CA SER A 8 -7.29 -21.69 24.54
C SER A 8 -6.00 -21.13 23.98
N GLU A 9 -5.67 -21.46 22.73
CA GLU A 9 -4.44 -21.01 22.07
C GLU A 9 -4.40 -19.48 22.16
N ASP A 10 -3.33 -18.93 22.73
CA ASP A 10 -3.15 -17.48 22.88
C ASP A 10 -3.49 -16.80 21.53
N PRO A 11 -4.51 -15.92 21.48
CA PRO A 11 -5.00 -15.35 20.22
C PRO A 11 -3.90 -14.61 19.46
N ALA A 12 -2.92 -14.02 20.16
CA ALA A 12 -1.77 -13.38 19.52
C ALA A 12 -0.83 -14.42 18.87
N ARG A 13 -0.59 -15.57 19.51
CA ARG A 13 0.20 -16.66 18.92
C ARG A 13 -0.50 -17.28 17.72
N ALA A 14 -1.82 -17.52 17.82
CA ALA A 14 -2.60 -18.05 16.70
C ALA A 14 -2.58 -17.10 15.50
N ALA A 15 -2.77 -15.80 15.74
CA ALA A 15 -2.69 -14.77 14.70
C ALA A 15 -1.30 -14.65 14.08
N LEU A 16 -0.24 -14.74 14.90
CA LEU A 16 1.15 -14.73 14.43
C LEU A 16 1.48 -15.95 13.58
N LYS A 17 1.02 -17.15 13.99
CA LYS A 17 1.14 -18.38 13.21
C LYS A 17 0.41 -18.25 11.88
N LYS A 18 -0.80 -17.65 11.89
CA LYS A 18 -1.56 -17.36 10.66
C LYS A 18 -0.79 -16.42 9.74
N LEU A 19 -0.27 -15.31 10.28
CA LEU A 19 0.52 -14.33 9.52
C LEU A 19 1.75 -14.99 8.86
N LEU A 20 2.58 -15.68 9.64
CA LEU A 20 3.81 -16.29 9.13
C LEU A 20 3.53 -17.47 8.19
N GLY A 21 2.47 -18.25 8.45
CA GLY A 21 2.02 -19.31 7.55
C GLY A 21 1.55 -18.77 6.20
N GLY A 22 0.85 -17.63 6.21
CA GLY A 22 0.47 -16.91 4.99
C GLY A 22 1.70 -16.49 4.17
N VAL A 23 2.68 -15.86 4.82
CA VAL A 23 3.94 -15.46 4.17
C VAL A 23 4.72 -16.66 3.62
N ALA A 24 4.69 -17.79 4.35
CA ALA A 24 5.36 -19.02 3.92
C ALA A 24 4.74 -19.61 2.65
N GLY A 25 3.41 -19.61 2.57
CA GLY A 25 2.64 -20.14 1.45
C GLY A 25 2.34 -19.12 0.35
N SER A 26 2.84 -17.88 0.44
CA SER A 26 2.43 -16.76 -0.43
C SER A 26 0.90 -16.60 -0.50
N ASN A 27 0.21 -16.83 0.63
CA ASN A 27 -1.23 -16.72 0.74
C ASN A 27 -1.61 -15.35 1.32
N THR A 28 -1.87 -14.39 0.44
CA THR A 28 -2.20 -13.00 0.80
C THR A 28 -3.35 -12.89 1.79
N ARG A 29 -4.40 -13.71 1.65
CA ARG A 29 -5.56 -13.67 2.56
C ARG A 29 -5.16 -14.06 3.97
N MET A 30 -4.40 -15.14 4.10
CA MET A 30 -3.95 -15.64 5.39
C MET A 30 -3.00 -14.64 6.06
N THR A 31 -2.06 -14.05 5.30
CA THR A 31 -1.18 -12.96 5.74
C THR A 31 -1.99 -11.77 6.25
N ARG A 32 -2.92 -11.26 5.42
CA ARG A 32 -3.77 -10.10 5.73
C ARG A 32 -4.61 -10.30 6.97
N ASP A 33 -5.27 -11.45 7.08
CA ASP A 33 -6.12 -11.75 8.22
C ASP A 33 -5.29 -11.86 9.52
N GLY A 34 -4.14 -12.54 9.47
CA GLY A 34 -3.22 -12.64 10.61
C GLY A 34 -2.72 -11.26 11.05
N TRP A 35 -2.37 -10.40 10.10
CA TRP A 35 -1.98 -9.01 10.34
C TRP A 35 -3.08 -8.21 11.04
N ARG A 36 -4.30 -8.22 10.48
CA ARG A 36 -5.44 -7.46 11.04
C ARG A 36 -5.75 -7.88 12.47
N VAL A 37 -5.70 -9.19 12.76
CA VAL A 37 -5.93 -9.70 14.11
C VAL A 37 -4.82 -9.24 15.06
N LEU A 38 -3.55 -9.34 14.68
CA LEU A 38 -2.44 -8.83 15.51
C LEU A 38 -2.53 -7.33 15.77
N TYR A 39 -2.84 -6.54 14.73
CA TYR A 39 -3.01 -5.10 14.84
C TYR A 39 -4.19 -4.75 15.76
N ALA A 40 -5.32 -5.46 15.63
CA ALA A 40 -6.48 -5.27 16.49
C ALA A 40 -6.22 -5.67 17.95
N ILE A 41 -5.41 -6.70 18.19
CA ILE A 41 -4.94 -7.06 19.54
C ILE A 41 -4.07 -5.92 20.09
N GLY A 42 -3.19 -5.34 19.28
CA GLY A 42 -2.38 -4.18 19.64
C GLY A 42 -1.25 -4.52 20.64
N THR A 43 -1.06 -3.67 21.65
CA THR A 43 0.01 -3.78 22.66
C THR A 43 0.19 -5.19 23.26
N PRO A 44 -0.88 -5.92 23.64
CA PRO A 44 -0.79 -7.31 24.09
C PRO A 44 -0.14 -8.30 23.12
N ALA A 45 -0.10 -8.05 21.81
CA ALA A 45 0.57 -8.93 20.83
C ALA A 45 2.09 -8.75 20.79
N LYS A 46 2.65 -7.71 21.42
CA LYS A 46 4.10 -7.42 21.39
C LYS A 46 4.98 -8.58 21.88
N PRO A 47 4.68 -9.25 23.02
CA PRO A 47 5.57 -10.28 23.55
C PRO A 47 5.84 -11.41 22.54
N VAL A 48 4.79 -11.87 21.83
CA VAL A 48 4.91 -12.98 20.86
C VAL A 48 5.70 -12.57 19.61
N ILE A 49 5.56 -11.32 19.17
CA ILE A 49 6.34 -10.77 18.03
C ILE A 49 7.81 -10.63 18.43
N LEU A 50 8.08 -10.07 19.62
CA LEU A 50 9.44 -9.88 20.14
C LEU A 50 10.16 -11.21 20.38
N GLU A 51 9.45 -12.24 20.86
CA GLU A 51 9.98 -13.59 21.01
C GLU A 51 10.51 -14.13 19.66
N GLN A 52 9.73 -13.99 18.58
CA GLN A 52 10.17 -14.39 17.24
C GLN A 52 11.36 -13.56 16.74
N LEU A 53 11.38 -12.26 16.99
CA LEU A 53 12.49 -11.37 16.61
C LEU A 53 13.79 -11.65 17.38
N ARG A 54 13.73 -12.30 18.55
CA ARG A 54 14.89 -12.72 19.34
C ARG A 54 15.48 -14.05 18.90
N SER A 55 14.84 -14.76 17.97
CA SER A 55 15.33 -16.04 17.47
C SER A 55 16.75 -15.94 16.88
N PRO A 56 17.65 -16.89 17.19
CA PRO A 56 19.02 -16.88 16.65
C PRO A 56 19.07 -17.14 15.13
N LYS A 57 17.97 -17.64 14.54
CA LYS A 57 17.86 -17.98 13.11
C LYS A 57 18.23 -16.84 12.16
N TRP A 58 18.18 -15.59 12.62
CA TRP A 58 18.54 -14.42 11.80
C TRP A 58 20.03 -14.32 11.49
N ALA A 59 20.88 -14.98 12.28
CA ALA A 59 22.33 -15.05 12.06
C ALA A 59 22.71 -16.14 11.04
N GLU A 60 21.81 -17.08 10.75
CA GLU A 60 22.05 -18.24 9.90
C GLU A 60 21.74 -17.96 8.42
N TYR A 61 22.20 -18.85 7.55
CA TYR A 61 21.87 -18.78 6.12
C TYR A 61 20.37 -19.00 5.92
N HIS A 62 19.75 -18.08 5.18
CA HIS A 62 18.32 -18.12 4.91
C HIS A 62 17.89 -19.42 4.22
N ARG A 63 16.91 -20.12 4.79
CA ARG A 63 16.16 -21.19 4.12
C ARG A 63 14.72 -20.73 3.91
N GLY A 64 14.26 -20.70 2.65
CA GLY A 64 12.92 -20.26 2.31
C GLY A 64 12.66 -18.77 2.61
N PRO A 65 11.44 -18.37 3.01
CA PRO A 65 11.01 -16.97 3.08
C PRO A 65 11.44 -16.25 4.38
N GLN A 66 12.56 -16.61 5.01
CA GLN A 66 13.01 -16.05 6.29
C GLN A 66 13.19 -14.53 6.26
N ALA A 67 13.75 -13.97 5.19
CA ALA A 67 13.87 -12.52 5.05
C ALA A 67 12.51 -11.82 5.02
N ARG A 68 11.49 -12.47 4.43
CA ARG A 68 10.11 -11.98 4.45
C ARG A 68 9.53 -12.05 5.86
N PHE A 69 9.77 -13.11 6.62
CA PHE A 69 9.33 -13.17 8.03
C PHE A 69 9.90 -12.03 8.86
N LEU A 70 11.20 -11.76 8.74
CA LEU A 70 11.85 -10.71 9.51
C LEU A 70 11.21 -9.34 9.26
N ALA A 71 11.01 -8.96 8.00
CA ALA A 71 10.41 -7.67 7.72
C ALA A 71 8.92 -7.61 8.11
N VAL A 72 8.18 -8.73 8.11
CA VAL A 72 6.75 -8.74 8.44
C VAL A 72 6.60 -8.52 9.94
N LEU A 73 7.42 -9.22 10.73
CA LEU A 73 7.51 -9.04 12.19
C LEU A 73 7.88 -7.61 12.58
N LEU A 74 8.89 -7.03 11.93
CA LEU A 74 9.30 -5.65 12.22
C LEU A 74 8.25 -4.63 11.78
N SER A 75 7.56 -4.89 10.66
CA SER A 75 6.53 -3.99 10.15
C SER A 75 5.28 -3.99 11.02
N ILE A 76 4.78 -5.16 11.45
CA ILE A 76 3.64 -5.22 12.39
C ILE A 76 4.01 -4.66 13.76
N LEU A 77 5.24 -4.91 14.25
CA LEU A 77 5.73 -4.30 15.48
C LEU A 77 5.74 -2.78 15.37
N ASN A 78 6.16 -2.24 14.22
CA ASN A 78 6.17 -0.80 14.01
C ASN A 78 4.76 -0.18 13.97
N GLU A 79 3.76 -0.89 13.48
CA GLU A 79 2.37 -0.45 13.51
C GLU A 79 1.78 -0.50 14.93
N ILE A 80 2.13 -1.50 15.72
CA ILE A 80 1.64 -1.66 17.10
C ILE A 80 2.37 -0.71 18.06
N ASP A 81 3.69 -0.59 17.94
CA ASP A 81 4.58 0.14 18.85
C ASP A 81 5.87 0.53 18.13
N SER A 82 5.82 1.70 17.49
CA SER A 82 6.94 2.25 16.71
C SER A 82 8.22 2.44 17.53
N ASP A 83 8.11 2.80 18.81
CA ASP A 83 9.27 2.97 19.70
C ASP A 83 9.95 1.64 19.99
N GLN A 84 9.16 0.60 20.27
CA GLN A 84 9.69 -0.76 20.44
C GLN A 84 10.32 -1.26 19.14
N CYS A 85 9.71 -0.99 17.97
CA CYS A 85 10.32 -1.34 16.69
C CYS A 85 11.66 -0.64 16.49
N ALA A 86 11.76 0.67 16.76
CA ALA A 86 13.01 1.41 16.68
C ALA A 86 14.10 0.83 17.60
N ARG A 87 13.73 0.39 18.81
CA ARG A 87 14.65 -0.33 19.72
C ARG A 87 15.12 -1.66 19.13
N GLU A 88 14.21 -2.47 18.59
CA GLU A 88 14.56 -3.76 17.97
C GLU A 88 15.42 -3.60 16.73
N LEU A 89 15.14 -2.62 15.86
CA LEU A 89 15.97 -2.31 14.71
C LEU A 89 17.40 -1.94 15.14
N ARG A 90 17.56 -1.08 16.16
CA ARG A 90 18.89 -0.76 16.73
C ARG A 90 19.60 -1.99 17.29
N ARG A 91 18.89 -2.86 18.02
CA ARG A 91 19.45 -4.12 18.55
C ARG A 91 19.91 -5.04 17.42
N LEU A 92 19.06 -5.26 16.41
CA LEU A 92 19.34 -6.16 15.29
C LEU A 92 20.53 -5.68 14.46
N ARG A 93 20.67 -4.36 14.20
CA ARG A 93 21.84 -3.80 13.47
C ARG A 93 23.18 -4.09 14.16
N ARG A 94 23.17 -4.14 15.49
CA ARG A 94 24.34 -4.47 16.34
C ARG A 94 24.56 -5.98 16.50
N SER A 95 23.59 -6.79 16.10
CA SER A 95 23.66 -8.25 16.21
C SER A 95 24.38 -8.87 15.02
N LYS A 96 24.84 -10.12 15.17
CA LYS A 96 25.25 -10.93 14.04
C LYS A 96 24.01 -11.28 13.21
N LEU A 97 23.98 -10.83 11.96
CA LEU A 97 22.91 -11.05 11.00
C LEU A 97 23.50 -11.52 9.68
N HIS A 98 22.80 -12.43 9.01
CA HIS A 98 23.06 -12.73 7.61
C HIS A 98 22.91 -11.47 6.74
N SER A 99 23.65 -11.38 5.64
CA SER A 99 23.70 -10.19 4.77
C SER A 99 22.32 -9.73 4.29
N LEU A 100 21.47 -10.68 3.87
CA LEU A 100 20.11 -10.39 3.43
C LEU A 100 19.23 -9.82 4.57
N HIS A 101 19.28 -10.42 5.76
CA HIS A 101 18.55 -9.92 6.94
C HIS A 101 19.06 -8.53 7.36
N ARG A 102 20.38 -8.30 7.27
CA ARG A 102 20.97 -6.97 7.51
C ARG A 102 20.43 -5.93 6.53
N ARG A 103 20.38 -6.24 5.23
CA ARG A 103 19.78 -5.35 4.21
C ARG A 103 18.31 -5.03 4.55
N THR A 104 17.53 -6.03 4.95
CA THR A 104 16.14 -5.85 5.38
C THR A 104 16.02 -4.91 6.59
N VAL A 105 16.85 -5.12 7.61
CA VAL A 105 16.86 -4.30 8.83
C VAL A 105 17.30 -2.87 8.52
N ASP A 106 18.33 -2.67 7.70
CA ASP A 106 18.81 -1.34 7.33
C ASP A 106 17.77 -0.59 6.49
N LEU A 107 17.09 -1.28 5.56
CA LEU A 107 15.99 -0.72 4.80
C LEU A 107 14.85 -0.28 5.72
N LEU A 108 14.36 -1.15 6.60
CA LEU A 108 13.28 -0.81 7.52
C LEU A 108 13.69 0.27 8.53
N ALA A 109 14.94 0.25 9.02
CA ALA A 109 15.47 1.30 9.88
C ALA A 109 15.47 2.66 9.18
N SER A 110 15.81 2.70 7.89
CA SER A 110 15.69 3.94 7.11
C SER A 110 14.24 4.40 7.03
N VAL A 111 13.30 3.51 6.71
CA VAL A 111 11.87 3.84 6.62
C VAL A 111 11.29 4.33 7.94
N VAL A 112 11.67 3.73 9.06
CA VAL A 112 11.20 4.14 10.40
C VAL A 112 11.81 5.49 10.80
N ALA A 113 13.11 5.68 10.56
CA ALA A 113 13.80 6.94 10.87
C ALA A 113 13.33 8.10 9.98
N ASP A 114 12.88 7.81 8.75
CA ASP A 114 12.47 8.80 7.77
C ASP A 114 11.04 9.32 7.97
N ARG A 115 10.34 9.00 9.07
CA ARG A 115 8.97 9.51 9.31
C ARG A 115 9.02 10.85 10.05
N SER A 116 8.43 11.90 9.51
CA SER A 116 8.36 13.17 10.26
C SER A 116 7.08 13.95 10.15
N TYR A 117 6.24 13.69 9.13
CA TYR A 117 4.95 14.34 9.06
C TYR A 117 3.84 13.31 9.13
N CYS A 118 3.29 13.14 10.32
CA CYS A 118 2.21 12.20 10.61
C CYS A 118 0.93 12.97 10.92
N PHE A 119 -0.18 12.58 10.31
CA PHE A 119 -1.49 13.14 10.62
C PHE A 119 -2.57 12.10 10.33
N GLU A 120 -3.71 12.23 10.99
CA GLU A 120 -4.88 11.40 10.70
C GLU A 120 -5.84 12.16 9.78
N LYS A 121 -6.41 11.46 8.80
CA LYS A 121 -7.49 11.99 7.99
C LYS A 121 -8.52 10.91 7.73
N ARG A 122 -9.76 11.16 8.15
CA ARG A 122 -10.92 10.25 7.97
C ARG A 122 -10.66 8.84 8.54
N GLY A 123 -10.02 8.75 9.71
CA GLY A 123 -9.71 7.48 10.36
C GLY A 123 -8.53 6.72 9.74
N VAL A 124 -7.82 7.30 8.77
CA VAL A 124 -6.61 6.71 8.17
C VAL A 124 -5.39 7.51 8.63
N GLN A 125 -4.41 6.81 9.20
CA GLN A 125 -3.13 7.40 9.57
C GLN A 125 -2.28 7.64 8.32
N ILE A 126 -1.79 8.85 8.13
CA ILE A 126 -0.98 9.23 6.98
C ILE A 126 0.42 9.61 7.47
N THR A 127 1.43 8.99 6.88
CA THR A 127 2.84 9.26 7.19
C THR A 127 3.55 9.73 5.94
N ILE A 128 4.25 10.86 6.01
CA ILE A 128 5.05 11.40 4.90
C ILE A 128 6.53 11.36 5.28
N SER A 129 7.33 10.84 4.37
CA SER A 129 8.78 10.74 4.53
C SER A 129 9.48 12.11 4.57
N THR A 130 10.45 12.27 5.47
CA THR A 130 11.39 13.41 5.58
C THR A 130 12.19 13.67 4.31
N LYS A 131 12.41 12.62 3.51
CA LYS A 131 13.17 12.70 2.26
C LYS A 131 12.40 13.43 1.16
N LEU A 132 11.11 13.71 1.37
CA LEU A 132 10.29 14.46 0.44
C LEU A 132 10.37 15.96 0.71
N LYS A 133 10.51 16.74 -0.36
CA LYS A 133 10.44 18.20 -0.28
C LYS A 133 9.00 18.63 -0.01
N ASP A 134 8.83 19.60 0.90
CA ASP A 134 7.55 20.21 1.27
C ASP A 134 6.47 19.22 1.78
N PRO A 135 6.71 18.49 2.89
CA PRO A 135 5.78 17.49 3.42
C PRO A 135 4.38 18.06 3.71
N GLU A 136 4.27 19.33 4.12
CA GLU A 136 2.97 20.00 4.31
C GLU A 136 2.15 20.12 3.02
N LYS A 137 2.82 20.43 1.90
CA LYS A 137 2.16 20.54 0.60
C LYS A 137 1.65 19.18 0.14
N ILE A 138 2.45 18.14 0.36
CA ILE A 138 2.08 16.75 0.10
C ILE A 138 0.91 16.36 0.99
N ALA A 139 0.94 16.69 2.28
CA ALA A 139 -0.16 16.44 3.22
C ALA A 139 -1.47 17.08 2.77
N LYS A 140 -1.43 18.35 2.33
CA LYS A 140 -2.59 19.05 1.76
C LYS A 140 -3.10 18.38 0.48
N MET A 141 -2.21 17.86 -0.36
CA MET A 141 -2.59 17.14 -1.58
C MET A 141 -3.25 15.80 -1.27
N VAL A 142 -2.58 14.93 -0.50
CA VAL A 142 -3.11 13.62 -0.11
C VAL A 142 -4.42 13.78 0.65
N SER A 143 -4.51 14.76 1.55
CA SER A 143 -5.76 15.10 2.23
C SER A 143 -6.88 15.40 1.25
N ARG A 144 -6.63 16.18 0.19
CA ARG A 144 -7.64 16.47 -0.84
C ARG A 144 -8.05 15.22 -1.59
N TRP A 145 -7.10 14.39 -2.02
CA TRP A 145 -7.39 13.12 -2.70
C TRP A 145 -8.28 12.21 -1.87
N LEU A 146 -8.04 12.15 -0.56
CA LEU A 146 -8.85 11.34 0.35
C LEU A 146 -10.25 11.88 0.63
N HIS A 147 -10.64 13.05 0.12
CA HIS A 147 -12.05 13.49 0.15
C HIS A 147 -12.87 12.88 -1.00
N THR A 148 -12.22 12.36 -2.05
CA THR A 148 -12.92 11.85 -3.22
C THR A 148 -13.56 10.47 -3.01
N PRO A 149 -12.90 9.48 -2.37
CA PRO A 149 -13.51 8.21 -2.00
C PRO A 149 -14.63 8.39 -0.97
N ASP A 150 -15.60 7.47 -0.94
CA ASP A 150 -16.62 7.46 0.12
C ASP A 150 -15.98 7.04 1.46
N ALA A 151 -16.56 7.44 2.60
CA ALA A 151 -15.96 7.12 3.91
C ALA A 151 -15.83 5.60 4.15
N ARG A 152 -16.83 4.84 3.66
CA ARG A 152 -16.87 3.37 3.73
C ARG A 152 -15.68 2.72 3.01
N ASP A 153 -15.17 3.36 1.95
CA ASP A 153 -14.09 2.82 1.12
C ASP A 153 -12.75 2.85 1.88
N LEU A 154 -12.65 3.71 2.90
CA LEU A 154 -11.44 3.89 3.71
C LEU A 154 -11.47 3.10 5.03
N GLN A 155 -12.62 2.55 5.45
CA GLN A 155 -12.79 1.95 6.79
C GLN A 155 -11.84 0.78 7.09
N LYS A 156 -11.40 0.07 6.06
CA LYS A 156 -10.51 -1.09 6.20
C LYS A 156 -9.04 -0.74 6.03
N LEU A 157 -8.70 0.53 5.76
CA LEU A 157 -7.33 1.00 5.64
C LEU A 157 -6.80 1.38 7.03
N THR A 158 -5.64 0.85 7.39
CA THR A 158 -4.95 1.22 8.64
C THR A 158 -4.10 2.47 8.43
N SER A 159 -3.36 2.55 7.32
CA SER A 159 -2.48 3.68 7.06
C SER A 159 -2.15 3.91 5.58
N ILE A 160 -1.66 5.10 5.27
CA ILE A 160 -1.07 5.49 3.98
C ILE A 160 0.33 6.04 4.26
N ASP A 161 1.36 5.42 3.67
CA ASP A 161 2.72 5.95 3.68
C ASP A 161 3.01 6.66 2.35
N VAL A 162 3.58 7.85 2.42
CA VAL A 162 4.09 8.59 1.25
C VAL A 162 5.62 8.63 1.33
N MET A 163 6.30 8.10 0.32
CA MET A 163 7.77 8.00 0.31
C MET A 163 8.36 8.33 -1.06
N PRO A 164 9.64 8.74 -1.15
CA PRO A 164 10.28 8.97 -2.44
C PRO A 164 10.30 7.69 -3.27
N PHE A 165 10.09 7.82 -4.58
CA PHE A 165 10.32 6.72 -5.51
C PHE A 165 11.79 6.28 -5.46
N HIS A 166 12.01 4.98 -5.35
CA HIS A 166 13.29 4.27 -5.41
C HIS A 166 13.09 3.04 -6.30
N GLU A 167 14.08 2.73 -7.15
CA GLU A 167 14.02 1.56 -8.05
C GLU A 167 13.95 0.24 -7.28
N ASP A 168 14.53 0.20 -6.08
CA ASP A 168 14.41 -0.94 -5.15
C ASP A 168 12.99 -1.11 -4.55
N LEU A 169 12.05 -0.16 -4.77
CA LEU A 169 10.68 -0.25 -4.25
C LEU A 169 9.83 -1.28 -4.95
N ASP A 170 10.17 -1.75 -6.15
CA ASP A 170 9.46 -2.89 -6.75
C ASP A 170 9.51 -4.12 -5.83
N TYR A 171 10.61 -4.27 -5.07
CA TYR A 171 10.74 -5.30 -4.04
C TYR A 171 9.85 -5.04 -2.80
N LEU A 172 9.51 -3.77 -2.54
CA LEU A 172 8.61 -3.33 -1.47
C LEU A 172 7.13 -3.28 -1.90
N GLY A 173 6.83 -3.24 -3.21
CA GLY A 173 5.49 -3.36 -3.79
C GLY A 173 4.92 -4.76 -3.57
N TYR A 174 5.72 -5.81 -3.78
CA TYR A 174 5.40 -7.20 -3.38
C TYR A 174 5.22 -7.37 -1.86
N TYR A 175 5.69 -6.41 -1.08
CA TYR A 175 5.74 -6.49 0.38
C TYR A 175 4.51 -5.90 1.06
N ARG A 176 3.57 -5.27 0.35
CA ARG A 176 2.55 -4.41 0.96
C ARG A 176 1.10 -4.67 0.57
N THR A 177 0.84 -5.31 -0.57
CA THR A 177 -0.51 -5.72 -1.00
C THR A 177 -1.21 -6.63 0.02
N GLU A 178 -0.43 -7.30 0.88
CA GLU A 178 -0.93 -8.17 1.94
C GLU A 178 -1.37 -7.43 3.21
N PHE A 179 -1.02 -6.16 3.36
CA PHE A 179 -1.30 -5.35 4.54
C PHE A 179 -2.36 -4.30 4.21
N SER A 180 -3.18 -3.92 5.18
CA SER A 180 -4.27 -2.94 4.98
C SER A 180 -3.75 -1.50 4.83
N LYS A 181 -2.62 -1.35 4.15
CA LYS A 181 -1.77 -0.18 4.12
C LYS A 181 -1.40 0.14 2.69
N ILE A 182 -1.63 1.38 2.30
CA ILE A 182 -1.29 1.85 0.95
C ILE A 182 0.07 2.54 0.97
N LEU A 183 0.87 2.24 -0.04
CA LEU A 183 2.10 2.96 -0.31
C LEU A 183 1.93 3.89 -1.50
N VAL A 184 2.10 5.19 -1.28
CA VAL A 184 2.14 6.19 -2.34
C VAL A 184 3.59 6.58 -2.59
N THR A 185 4.10 6.25 -3.78
CA THR A 185 5.41 6.73 -4.21
C THR A 185 5.29 8.16 -4.73
N TRP A 186 6.23 9.01 -4.32
CA TRP A 186 6.26 10.42 -4.66
C TRP A 186 7.49 10.73 -5.50
N PRO A 187 7.38 11.59 -6.54
CA PRO A 187 8.53 11.97 -7.34
C PRO A 187 9.58 12.67 -6.49
N SER A 188 10.79 12.10 -6.45
CA SER A 188 11.95 12.65 -5.72
C SER A 188 12.70 13.71 -6.53
N LYS A 189 12.61 13.65 -7.87
CA LYS A 189 13.24 14.62 -8.79
C LYS A 189 12.24 15.71 -9.20
N ASN A 190 12.63 16.97 -9.00
CA ASN A 190 11.78 18.12 -9.31
C ASN A 190 11.88 18.49 -10.79
N ILE A 191 11.29 17.67 -11.66
CA ILE A 191 11.14 18.00 -13.09
C ILE A 191 9.88 18.86 -13.20
N TRP A 192 10.05 20.17 -13.05
CA TRP A 192 8.95 21.14 -12.91
C TRP A 192 7.85 20.99 -13.98
N TYR A 193 8.22 20.78 -15.25
CA TYR A 193 7.29 20.62 -16.37
C TYR A 193 6.54 19.27 -16.39
N ARG A 194 7.04 18.23 -15.71
CA ARG A 194 6.36 16.93 -15.56
C ARG A 194 5.70 16.74 -14.20
N SER A 195 5.87 17.69 -13.29
CA SER A 195 5.41 17.59 -11.89
C SER A 195 3.90 17.35 -11.78
N PHE A 196 3.10 17.91 -12.69
CA PHE A 196 1.66 17.67 -12.76
C PHE A 196 1.32 16.21 -13.11
N PHE A 197 1.94 15.66 -14.15
CA PHE A 197 1.71 14.27 -14.57
C PHE A 197 2.15 13.27 -13.51
N TYR A 198 3.30 13.49 -12.86
CA TYR A 198 3.73 12.62 -11.76
C TYR A 198 2.77 12.65 -10.57
N ARG A 199 2.20 13.82 -10.26
CA ARG A 199 1.18 13.94 -9.20
C ARG A 199 -0.11 13.22 -9.56
N LEU A 200 -0.60 13.38 -10.80
CA LEU A 200 -1.77 12.64 -11.28
C LEU A 200 -1.52 11.14 -11.29
N ASN A 201 -0.30 10.70 -11.63
CA ASN A 201 0.07 9.29 -11.57
C ASN A 201 0.02 8.77 -10.12
N ALA A 202 0.62 9.49 -9.17
CA ALA A 202 0.57 9.13 -7.76
C ALA A 202 -0.88 9.09 -7.21
N GLU A 203 -1.74 10.02 -7.62
CA GLU A 203 -3.17 10.02 -7.28
C GLU A 203 -3.91 8.82 -7.90
N THR A 204 -3.61 8.51 -9.16
CA THR A 204 -4.18 7.35 -9.86
C THR A 204 -3.81 6.06 -9.15
N THR A 205 -2.53 5.89 -8.79
CA THR A 205 -2.04 4.75 -8.02
C THR A 205 -2.75 4.69 -6.66
N LEU A 206 -2.86 5.80 -5.93
CA LEU A 206 -3.59 5.81 -4.66
C LEU A 206 -5.03 5.30 -4.82
N TYR A 207 -5.79 5.79 -5.80
CA TYR A 207 -7.16 5.31 -5.99
C TYR A 207 -7.22 3.86 -6.49
N HIS A 208 -6.22 3.41 -7.26
CA HIS A 208 -6.12 2.02 -7.70
C HIS A 208 -5.92 1.07 -6.51
N GLU A 209 -5.00 1.41 -5.61
CA GLU A 209 -4.79 0.65 -4.36
C GLU A 209 -6.03 0.67 -3.46
N ILE A 210 -6.71 1.82 -3.33
CA ILE A 210 -8.01 1.88 -2.63
C ILE A 210 -9.03 0.97 -3.32
N GLY A 211 -9.04 0.92 -4.65
CA GLY A 211 -9.89 0.01 -5.43
C GLY A 211 -9.66 -1.46 -5.08
N HIS A 212 -8.40 -1.89 -4.95
CA HIS A 212 -8.06 -3.23 -4.47
C HIS A 212 -8.62 -3.49 -3.06
N HIS A 213 -8.52 -2.51 -2.16
CA HIS A 213 -9.08 -2.64 -0.82
C HIS A 213 -10.61 -2.71 -0.78
N VAL A 214 -11.29 -1.89 -1.59
CA VAL A 214 -12.77 -1.82 -1.68
C VAL A 214 -13.34 -3.13 -2.21
N CYS A 215 -12.78 -3.64 -3.31
CA CYS A 215 -13.20 -4.91 -3.91
C CYS A 215 -12.69 -6.15 -3.14
N GLY A 216 -11.87 -5.95 -2.10
CA GLY A 216 -11.36 -7.05 -1.29
C GLY A 216 -10.36 -7.94 -2.01
N HIS A 217 -9.75 -7.43 -3.08
CA HIS A 217 -8.75 -8.11 -3.91
C HIS A 217 -7.61 -8.67 -3.07
N LEU A 218 -7.05 -9.79 -3.54
CA LEU A 218 -6.04 -10.58 -2.84
C LEU A 218 -4.72 -10.59 -3.60
N GLU A 219 -4.74 -10.33 -4.90
CA GLU A 219 -3.62 -10.53 -5.80
C GLU A 219 -3.49 -9.33 -6.74
N GLY A 220 -3.16 -8.16 -6.17
CA GLY A 220 -2.81 -6.98 -6.96
C GLY A 220 -1.69 -7.33 -7.94
N GLY A 221 -1.99 -7.17 -9.23
CA GLY A 221 -1.10 -7.36 -10.37
C GLY A 221 -1.12 -8.73 -11.03
N GLN A 222 -1.83 -9.74 -10.50
CA GLN A 222 -1.78 -11.11 -11.03
C GLN A 222 -3.10 -11.61 -11.62
N VAL A 223 -4.24 -11.11 -11.15
CA VAL A 223 -5.58 -11.48 -11.66
C VAL A 223 -6.13 -10.34 -12.51
N GLU A 224 -6.27 -10.57 -13.81
CA GLU A 224 -6.68 -9.55 -14.77
C GLU A 224 -8.03 -8.90 -14.41
N GLU A 225 -8.99 -9.69 -13.91
CA GLU A 225 -10.28 -9.15 -13.49
C GLU A 225 -10.16 -8.19 -12.30
N GLN A 226 -9.31 -8.53 -11.32
CA GLN A 226 -9.05 -7.67 -10.15
C GLN A 226 -8.39 -6.35 -10.57
N GLU A 227 -7.44 -6.41 -11.50
CA GLU A 227 -6.79 -5.23 -12.06
C GLU A 227 -7.79 -4.33 -12.80
N LYS A 228 -8.69 -4.93 -13.58
CA LYS A 228 -9.73 -4.20 -14.31
C LYS A 228 -10.70 -3.52 -13.38
N GLU A 229 -11.13 -4.18 -12.31
CA GLU A 229 -12.01 -3.61 -11.29
C GLU A 229 -11.36 -2.44 -10.54
N ALA A 230 -10.11 -2.63 -10.07
CA ALA A 230 -9.36 -1.60 -9.37
C ALA A 230 -9.08 -0.38 -10.27
N LYS A 231 -8.71 -0.62 -11.54
CA LYS A 231 -8.55 0.44 -12.55
C LYS A 231 -9.87 1.15 -12.85
N GLY A 232 -10.98 0.42 -12.88
CA GLY A 232 -12.32 0.98 -13.00
C GLY A 232 -12.68 1.89 -11.83
N TYR A 233 -12.38 1.47 -10.60
CA TYR A 233 -12.54 2.30 -9.40
C TYR A 233 -11.68 3.56 -9.47
N ALA A 234 -10.38 3.42 -9.75
CA ALA A 234 -9.45 4.55 -9.88
C ALA A 234 -9.93 5.58 -10.91
N SER A 235 -10.38 5.09 -12.07
CA SER A 235 -10.92 5.94 -13.13
C SER A 235 -12.16 6.72 -12.68
N ARG A 236 -13.06 6.10 -11.93
CA ARG A 236 -14.24 6.80 -11.38
C ARG A 236 -13.84 7.87 -10.37
N MET A 237 -12.87 7.58 -9.50
CA MET A 237 -12.39 8.56 -8.51
C MET A 237 -11.67 9.73 -9.18
N LEU A 238 -10.79 9.49 -10.16
CA LEU A 238 -10.14 10.58 -10.91
C LEU A 238 -11.15 11.50 -11.61
N ARG A 239 -12.20 10.94 -12.21
CA ARG A 239 -13.26 11.75 -12.83
C ARG A 239 -13.99 12.62 -11.81
N ARG A 240 -14.22 12.09 -10.60
CA ARG A 240 -14.83 12.84 -9.48
C ARG A 240 -13.89 13.92 -8.94
N ALA A 241 -12.60 13.63 -8.82
CA ALA A 241 -11.59 14.57 -8.32
C ALA A 241 -11.28 15.71 -9.31
N HIS A 242 -11.34 15.42 -10.61
CA HIS A 242 -10.92 16.35 -11.67
C HIS A 242 -11.98 16.51 -12.79
N PRO A 243 -13.17 17.04 -12.48
CA PRO A 243 -14.26 17.15 -13.47
C PRO A 243 -13.88 18.02 -14.67
N LEU A 244 -13.06 19.05 -14.48
CA LEU A 244 -12.58 19.92 -15.57
C LEU A 244 -11.65 19.19 -16.54
N LEU A 245 -10.78 18.29 -16.05
CA LEU A 245 -9.91 17.50 -16.94
C LEU A 245 -10.73 16.57 -17.83
N VAL A 246 -11.82 16.01 -17.30
CA VAL A 246 -12.75 15.18 -18.06
C VAL A 246 -13.47 16.00 -19.13
N ALA A 247 -13.96 17.20 -18.77
CA ALA A 247 -14.60 18.11 -19.70
C ALA A 247 -13.65 18.55 -20.84
N LEU A 248 -12.39 18.86 -20.51
CA LEU A 248 -11.36 19.19 -21.48
C LEU A 248 -11.02 18.01 -22.40
N ALA A 249 -10.84 16.80 -21.85
CA ALA A 249 -10.61 15.60 -22.65
C ALA A 249 -11.78 15.29 -23.58
N PHE A 250 -13.02 15.51 -23.13
CA PHE A 250 -14.21 15.39 -23.96
C PHE A 250 -14.24 16.44 -25.07
N ALA A 251 -13.99 17.71 -24.76
CA ALA A 251 -13.93 18.77 -25.76
C ALA A 251 -12.84 18.49 -26.80
N VAL A 252 -11.61 18.19 -26.38
CA VAL A 252 -10.53 17.82 -27.30
C VAL A 252 -10.88 16.56 -28.08
N GLY A 253 -11.48 15.54 -27.47
CA GLY A 253 -11.94 14.34 -28.18
C GLY A 253 -13.02 14.61 -29.23
N VAL A 254 -13.96 15.51 -28.95
CA VAL A 254 -15.01 15.94 -29.89
C VAL A 254 -14.43 16.80 -31.01
N PHE A 255 -13.44 17.64 -30.74
CA PHE A 255 -12.82 18.55 -31.72
C PHE A 255 -11.64 17.93 -32.50
N VAL A 256 -11.01 16.87 -31.99
CA VAL A 256 -9.90 16.13 -32.62
C VAL A 256 -10.38 14.80 -33.20
N MET A 257 -11.66 14.43 -33.04
CA MET A 257 -12.23 13.32 -33.80
C MET A 257 -12.00 13.57 -35.30
N PRO A 258 -11.30 12.67 -36.01
CA PRO A 258 -10.98 12.88 -37.42
C PRO A 258 -12.28 13.08 -38.19
N ARG A 259 -12.33 14.14 -39.01
CA ARG A 259 -13.46 14.52 -39.89
C ARG A 259 -14.12 13.35 -40.64
N LYS A 260 -13.42 12.22 -40.80
CA LYS A 260 -13.93 10.96 -41.36
C LYS A 260 -15.13 10.36 -40.59
N VAL A 261 -15.22 10.52 -39.27
CA VAL A 261 -16.36 9.96 -38.48
C VAL A 261 -17.64 10.79 -38.65
N TRP A 262 -17.51 12.11 -38.82
CA TRP A 262 -18.65 13.00 -39.07
C TRP A 262 -19.29 12.78 -40.45
N GLY A 263 -18.51 12.35 -41.46
CA GLY A 263 -19.05 11.94 -42.76
C GLY A 263 -19.98 10.71 -42.67
N PHE A 264 -19.67 9.78 -41.78
CA PHE A 264 -20.46 8.54 -41.61
C PHE A 264 -21.79 8.78 -40.87
N VAL A 265 -21.80 9.68 -39.88
CA VAL A 265 -23.03 10.05 -39.15
C VAL A 265 -23.98 10.88 -40.03
N ARG A 266 -23.45 11.77 -40.88
CA ARG A 266 -24.28 12.57 -41.80
C ARG A 266 -24.89 11.71 -42.92
N TYR A 267 -24.18 10.70 -43.43
CA TYR A 267 -24.71 9.75 -44.40
C TYR A 267 -25.92 8.96 -43.86
N LYS A 268 -25.84 8.49 -42.61
CA LYS A 268 -26.93 7.75 -41.96
C LYS A 268 -28.18 8.59 -41.66
N LEU A 269 -28.03 9.90 -41.47
CA LEU A 269 -29.13 10.80 -41.14
C LEU A 269 -29.78 11.47 -42.36
N THR A 270 -29.06 11.59 -43.48
CA THR A 270 -29.53 12.37 -44.64
C THR A 270 -29.58 11.60 -45.95
N GLY A 271 -29.03 10.38 -46.02
CA GLY A 271 -29.12 9.49 -47.19
C GLY A 271 -28.44 9.99 -48.47
N LYS A 272 -27.83 11.18 -48.48
CA LYS A 272 -27.11 11.71 -49.64
C LYS A 272 -25.64 11.35 -49.56
N LYS A 273 -25.13 10.69 -50.61
CA LYS A 273 -23.68 10.67 -50.90
C LYS A 273 -23.28 12.11 -51.23
N ASN A 274 -22.16 12.57 -50.68
CA ASN A 274 -21.54 13.80 -51.16
C ASN A 274 -20.84 13.46 -52.49
N ASP A 275 -21.20 14.18 -53.54
CA ASP A 275 -20.35 14.39 -54.70
C ASP A 275 -19.17 15.30 -54.32
#